data_AF-A0A4U2DSY3-F1
#
_entry.id   AF-A0A4U2DSY3-F1
#
_cell.length_a   1.000
_cell.length_b   1.000
_cell.length_c   1.000
_cell.angle_alpha   90.00
_cell.angle_beta   90.00
_cell.angle_gamma   90.00
#
_symmetry.space_group_name_H-M   'P 1'
#
loop_
_entity.id
_entity.type
_entity.pdbx_description
1 polymer ?
#
loop_
_entity_poly.entity_id
_entity_poly.type
_entity_poly.pdbx_seq_one_letter_code
_entity_poly.pdbx_strand_id
1 'polypeptide(L)'
;LETIIDSGSLYTGTFDFEKLLLTKPDVALIAAWQYEALDEKVEILEKSGIKVVVVDFNAQTLEKHVASARIIGQVMGAEERAETIATEYESAIKLVKQRVKKHLENKKVRSVYVEAGTGGPNEYGKSYSTTMWGNLLKMAGAD
;
A
#
# COMPACT_ATOMS: atom_id res chain seq x y z
N LEU A 1 15.92 -5.34 -14.76
CA LEU A 1 14.54 -5.84 -14.53
C LEU A 1 14.33 -7.18 -15.21
N GLU A 2 14.75 -7.36 -16.47
CA GLU A 2 14.61 -8.62 -17.23
C GLU A 2 15.30 -9.85 -16.60
N THR A 3 16.21 -9.65 -15.65
CA THR A 3 16.92 -10.71 -14.94
C THR A 3 16.27 -11.12 -13.61
N ILE A 4 15.21 -10.44 -13.19
CA ILE A 4 14.49 -10.76 -11.95
C ILE A 4 13.45 -11.84 -12.27
N ILE A 5 13.47 -12.93 -11.51
CA ILE A 5 12.51 -14.02 -11.66
C ILE A 5 11.12 -13.53 -11.21
N ASP A 6 10.16 -13.54 -12.13
CA ASP A 6 8.76 -13.23 -11.84
C ASP A 6 8.04 -14.46 -11.27
N SER A 7 7.61 -14.38 -10.00
CA SER A 7 6.82 -15.42 -9.32
C SER A 7 5.31 -15.21 -9.44
N GLY A 8 4.86 -14.26 -10.27
CA GLY A 8 3.46 -13.95 -10.48
C GLY A 8 2.85 -13.10 -9.36
N SER A 9 1.51 -13.06 -9.31
CA SER A 9 0.78 -12.20 -8.37
C SER A 9 -0.43 -12.90 -7.78
N LEU A 10 -0.60 -12.76 -6.46
CA LEU A 10 -1.79 -13.23 -5.74
C LEU A 10 -3.06 -12.51 -6.22
N TYR A 11 -2.94 -11.26 -6.66
CA TYR A 11 -4.07 -10.47 -7.13
C TYR A 11 -4.65 -11.01 -8.45
N THR A 12 -3.80 -11.48 -9.35
CA THR A 12 -4.21 -12.04 -10.65
C THR A 12 -4.36 -13.56 -10.63
N GLY A 13 -4.16 -14.21 -9.48
CA GLY A 13 -4.19 -15.66 -9.35
C GLY A 13 -3.06 -16.39 -10.09
N THR A 14 -1.97 -15.69 -10.45
CA THR A 14 -0.84 -16.24 -11.20
C THR A 14 0.36 -16.57 -10.31
N PHE A 15 0.21 -16.43 -8.98
CA PHE A 15 1.31 -16.62 -8.04
C PHE A 15 1.79 -18.07 -8.00
N ASP A 16 3.07 -18.26 -8.30
CA ASP A 16 3.78 -19.53 -8.29
C ASP A 16 4.71 -19.58 -7.08
N PHE A 17 4.28 -20.33 -6.06
CA PHE A 17 5.00 -20.46 -4.81
C PHE A 17 6.29 -21.27 -4.95
N GLU A 18 6.30 -22.33 -5.78
CA GLU A 18 7.50 -23.14 -6.00
C GLU A 18 8.57 -22.33 -6.71
N LYS A 19 8.17 -21.54 -7.72
CA LYS A 19 9.07 -20.63 -8.42
C LYS A 19 9.66 -19.56 -7.50
N LEU A 20 8.89 -19.04 -6.54
CA LEU A 20 9.41 -18.15 -5.50
C LEU A 20 10.51 -18.83 -4.68
N LEU A 21 10.28 -20.06 -4.21
CA LEU A 21 11.25 -20.82 -3.40
C LEU A 21 12.56 -21.08 -4.16
N LEU A 22 12.52 -21.26 -5.48
CA LEU A 22 13.72 -21.41 -6.31
C LEU A 22 14.62 -20.17 -6.31
N THR A 23 14.07 -18.99 -6.06
CA THR A 23 14.84 -17.74 -5.99
C THR A 23 15.64 -17.60 -4.69
N LYS A 24 15.32 -18.41 -3.67
CA LYS A 24 15.98 -18.45 -2.34
C LYS A 24 16.16 -17.05 -1.72
N PRO A 25 15.07 -16.28 -1.57
CA PRO A 25 15.17 -14.94 -1.00
C PRO A 25 15.49 -15.01 0.50
N ASP A 26 16.25 -14.06 1.03
CA ASP A 26 16.46 -13.95 2.49
C ASP A 26 15.21 -13.40 3.20
N VAL A 27 14.43 -12.56 2.49
CA VAL A 27 13.24 -11.87 3.01
C VAL A 27 12.12 -11.85 1.98
N ALA A 28 10.91 -12.22 2.39
CA ALA A 28 9.67 -11.96 1.69
C ALA A 28 8.99 -10.72 2.29
N LEU A 29 9.07 -9.58 1.59
CA LEU A 29 8.37 -8.36 1.97
C LEU A 29 6.97 -8.35 1.33
N ILE A 30 5.93 -8.47 2.15
CA ILE A 30 4.54 -8.64 1.67
C ILE A 30 3.57 -7.66 2.34
N ALA A 31 2.46 -7.37 1.66
CA ALA A 31 1.38 -6.60 2.23
C ALA A 31 0.57 -7.41 3.26
N ALA A 32 -0.09 -6.74 4.21
CA ALA A 32 -0.92 -7.40 5.23
C ALA A 32 -1.98 -8.36 4.63
N TRP A 33 -2.67 -7.94 3.57
CA TRP A 33 -3.65 -8.81 2.89
C TRP A 33 -3.01 -10.02 2.19
N GLN A 34 -1.75 -9.90 1.75
CA GLN A 34 -1.02 -11.03 1.15
C GLN A 34 -0.61 -12.02 2.22
N TYR A 35 -0.24 -11.55 3.41
CA TYR A 35 0.03 -12.41 4.56
C TYR A 35 -1.19 -13.26 4.89
N GLU A 36 -2.37 -12.64 4.99
CA GLU A 36 -3.64 -13.35 5.19
C GLU A 36 -3.96 -14.32 4.05
N ALA A 37 -3.75 -13.92 2.80
CA ALA A 37 -4.05 -14.75 1.62
C ALA A 37 -3.08 -15.94 1.43
N LEU A 38 -1.85 -15.84 1.94
CA LEU A 38 -0.86 -16.92 1.88
C LEU A 38 -1.10 -17.98 2.95
N ASP A 39 -1.68 -17.61 4.09
CA ASP A 39 -2.08 -18.51 5.17
C ASP A 39 -0.93 -19.49 5.55
N GLU A 40 -1.15 -20.81 5.49
CA GLU A 40 -0.15 -21.85 5.81
C GLU A 40 1.16 -21.71 5.01
N LYS A 41 1.15 -21.07 3.83
CA LYS A 41 2.37 -20.86 3.03
C LYS A 41 3.36 -19.92 3.70
N VAL A 42 2.91 -19.04 4.58
CA VAL A 42 3.79 -18.19 5.41
C VAL A 42 4.69 -19.07 6.27
N GLU A 43 4.13 -20.08 6.93
CA GLU A 43 4.90 -21.00 7.78
C GLU A 43 5.92 -21.79 6.95
N ILE A 44 5.57 -22.16 5.72
CA ILE A 44 6.50 -22.84 4.80
C ILE A 44 7.68 -21.94 4.41
N LEU A 45 7.43 -20.64 4.15
CA LEU A 45 8.49 -19.67 3.88
C LEU A 45 9.45 -19.59 5.07
N GLU A 46 8.91 -19.41 6.27
CA GLU A 46 9.71 -19.28 7.50
C GLU A 46 10.52 -20.55 7.81
N LYS A 47 9.91 -21.74 7.67
CA LYS A 47 10.62 -23.03 7.83
C LYS A 47 11.70 -23.26 6.78
N SER A 48 11.58 -22.63 5.62
CA SER A 48 12.59 -22.67 4.56
C SER A 48 13.72 -21.64 4.76
N GLY A 49 13.70 -20.91 5.89
CA GLY A 49 14.70 -19.91 6.22
C GLY A 49 14.43 -18.52 5.64
N ILE A 50 13.28 -18.31 4.98
CA ILE A 50 12.88 -17.04 4.40
C ILE A 50 12.15 -16.22 5.47
N LYS A 51 12.66 -15.04 5.82
CA LYS A 51 11.99 -14.18 6.79
C LYS A 51 10.79 -13.49 6.15
N VAL A 52 9.62 -13.58 6.76
CA VAL A 52 8.44 -12.86 6.27
C VAL A 52 8.33 -11.52 7.00
N VAL A 53 8.30 -10.42 6.24
CA VAL A 53 8.14 -9.07 6.78
C VAL A 53 6.87 -8.45 6.19
N VAL A 54 5.98 -8.04 7.08
CA VAL A 54 4.68 -7.49 6.70
C VAL A 54 4.67 -5.97 6.79
N VAL A 55 4.20 -5.33 5.73
CA VAL A 55 3.95 -3.89 5.65
C VAL A 55 2.51 -3.63 5.24
N ASP A 56 1.97 -2.45 5.53
CA ASP A 56 0.54 -2.18 5.29
C ASP A 56 0.28 -0.75 4.80
N PHE A 57 0.49 -0.56 3.49
CA PHE A 57 0.05 0.65 2.81
C PHE A 57 -1.43 0.59 2.41
N ASN A 58 -2.04 -0.59 2.39
CA ASN A 58 -3.44 -0.77 2.02
C ASN A 58 -4.41 -0.30 3.11
N ALA A 59 -3.98 -0.25 4.38
CA ALA A 59 -4.75 0.36 5.46
C ALA A 59 -5.05 1.86 5.23
N GLN A 60 -4.28 2.54 4.37
CA GLN A 60 -4.41 3.98 4.11
C GLN A 60 -4.41 4.86 5.37
N THR A 61 -3.68 4.43 6.42
CA THR A 61 -3.48 5.23 7.63
C THR A 61 -2.06 5.77 7.69
N LEU A 62 -1.92 7.00 8.18
CA LEU A 62 -0.62 7.66 8.34
C LEU A 62 0.33 6.82 9.22
N GLU A 63 -0.18 6.29 10.32
CA GLU A 63 0.59 5.45 11.26
C GLU A 63 1.17 4.22 10.57
N LYS A 64 0.34 3.44 9.85
CA LYS A 64 0.80 2.22 9.18
C LYS A 64 1.75 2.53 8.02
N HIS A 65 1.53 3.60 7.28
CA HIS A 65 2.43 4.02 6.19
C HIS A 65 3.81 4.39 6.70
N VAL A 66 3.87 5.21 7.76
CA VAL A 66 5.12 5.64 8.39
C VAL A 66 5.87 4.45 9.00
N ALA A 67 5.18 3.58 9.74
CA ALA A 67 5.78 2.37 10.29
C ALA A 67 6.30 1.44 9.19
N SER A 68 5.52 1.24 8.12
CA SER A 68 5.90 0.40 6.98
C SER A 68 7.13 0.91 6.25
N ALA A 69 7.23 2.22 6.01
CA ALA A 69 8.40 2.83 5.38
C ALA A 69 9.67 2.60 6.20
N ARG A 70 9.59 2.78 7.53
CA ARG A 70 10.70 2.53 8.46
C ARG A 70 11.12 1.06 8.50
N ILE A 71 10.15 0.13 8.53
CA ILE A 71 10.41 -1.32 8.47
C ILE A 71 11.17 -1.68 7.19
N ILE A 72 10.75 -1.15 6.03
CA ILE A 72 11.48 -1.36 4.77
C ILE A 72 12.90 -0.82 4.87
N GLY A 73 13.10 0.34 5.49
CA GLY A 73 14.42 0.89 5.78
C GLY A 73 15.32 -0.07 6.54
N GLN A 74 14.80 -0.67 7.62
CA GLN A 74 15.54 -1.65 8.43
C GLN A 74 15.87 -2.92 7.64
N VAL A 75 14.93 -3.44 6.84
CA VAL A 75 15.17 -4.62 5.99
C VAL A 75 16.26 -4.34 4.96
N MET A 76 16.30 -3.13 4.41
CA MET A 76 17.22 -2.74 3.34
C MET A 76 18.55 -2.16 3.86
N GLY A 77 18.74 -1.99 5.17
CA GLY A 77 19.90 -1.32 5.76
C GLY A 77 20.01 0.16 5.35
N ALA A 78 18.87 0.82 5.20
CA ALA A 78 18.73 2.20 4.71
C ALA A 78 17.85 3.05 5.64
N GLU A 79 18.07 2.93 6.94
CA GLU A 79 17.24 3.52 8.00
C GLU A 79 17.17 5.05 7.91
N GLU A 80 18.29 5.74 7.67
CA GLU A 80 18.32 7.20 7.55
C GLU A 80 17.43 7.68 6.38
N ARG A 81 17.56 7.03 5.22
CA ARG A 81 16.75 7.34 4.04
C ARG A 81 15.27 7.04 4.30
N ALA A 82 14.96 5.93 4.96
CA ALA A 82 13.60 5.59 5.31
C ALA A 82 12.98 6.58 6.30
N GLU A 83 13.76 7.09 7.26
CA GLU A 83 13.31 8.11 8.20
C GLU A 83 13.02 9.43 7.50
N THR A 84 13.86 9.84 6.55
CA THR A 84 13.59 11.01 5.70
C THR A 84 12.26 10.85 4.96
N ILE A 85 12.06 9.74 4.26
CA ILE A 85 10.83 9.46 3.50
C ILE A 85 9.60 9.46 4.42
N ALA A 86 9.70 8.79 5.57
CA ALA A 86 8.61 8.70 6.52
C ALA A 86 8.22 10.07 7.10
N THR A 87 9.21 10.88 7.46
CA THR A 87 9.01 12.23 8.01
C THR A 87 8.43 13.20 6.98
N GLU A 88 8.93 13.15 5.74
CA GLU A 88 8.40 13.97 4.63
C GLU A 88 6.95 13.60 4.32
N TYR A 89 6.64 12.31 4.24
CA TYR A 89 5.28 11.82 4.05
C TYR A 89 4.35 12.28 5.18
N GLU A 90 4.77 12.09 6.43
CA GLU A 90 3.99 12.51 7.59
C GLU A 90 3.70 14.01 7.59
N SER A 91 4.72 14.81 7.28
CA SER A 91 4.62 16.27 7.20
C SER A 91 3.64 16.70 6.09
N ALA A 92 3.72 16.07 4.92
CA ALA A 92 2.82 16.36 3.80
C ALA A 92 1.36 16.03 4.14
N ILE A 93 1.10 14.86 4.73
CA ILE A 93 -0.26 14.46 5.13
C ILE A 93 -0.82 15.39 6.21
N LYS A 94 -0.03 15.74 7.23
CA LYS A 94 -0.45 16.69 8.28
C LYS A 94 -0.77 18.06 7.69
N LEU A 95 0.05 18.56 6.76
CA LEU A 95 -0.17 19.83 6.09
C LEU A 95 -1.47 19.85 5.30
N VAL A 96 -1.76 18.80 4.52
CA VAL A 96 -3.02 18.67 3.77
C VAL A 96 -4.21 18.67 4.73
N LYS A 97 -4.18 17.82 5.77
CA LYS A 97 -5.27 17.74 6.77
C LYS A 97 -5.52 19.09 7.44
N GLN A 98 -4.47 19.82 7.80
CA GLN A 98 -4.58 21.15 8.39
C GLN A 98 -5.24 22.15 7.43
N ARG A 99 -4.81 22.17 6.16
CA ARG A 99 -5.36 23.08 5.14
C ARG A 99 -6.82 22.77 4.83
N VAL A 100 -7.17 21.49 4.69
CA VAL A 100 -8.55 21.03 4.49
C VAL A 100 -9.43 21.44 5.66
N LYS A 101 -9.01 21.17 6.90
CA LYS A 101 -9.74 21.58 8.10
C LYS A 101 -10.03 23.09 8.10
N LYS A 102 -8.99 23.91 7.89
CA LYS A 102 -9.11 25.38 7.83
C LYS A 102 -10.03 25.85 6.69
N HIS A 103 -10.00 25.17 5.55
CA HIS A 103 -10.88 25.50 4.43
C HIS A 103 -12.37 25.24 4.78
N LEU A 104 -12.64 24.09 5.39
CA LEU A 104 -14.00 23.65 5.74
C LEU A 104 -14.62 24.43 6.91
N GLU A 105 -13.84 25.16 7.70
CA GLU A 105 -14.37 26.11 8.70
C GLU A 105 -15.26 27.19 8.07
N ASN A 106 -15.02 27.55 6.80
CA ASN A 106 -15.69 28.69 6.15
C ASN A 106 -16.32 28.33 4.80
N LYS A 107 -16.24 27.07 4.36
CA LYS A 107 -16.69 26.62 3.04
C LYS A 107 -17.47 25.32 3.17
N LYS A 108 -18.50 25.16 2.34
CA LYS A 108 -19.28 23.93 2.27
C LYS A 108 -18.45 22.82 1.63
N VAL A 109 -18.61 21.61 2.15
CA VAL A 109 -18.12 20.37 1.54
C VAL A 109 -18.72 20.23 0.14
N ARG A 110 -17.94 19.69 -0.80
CA ARG A 110 -18.37 19.45 -2.18
C ARG A 110 -18.52 17.96 -2.43
N SER A 111 -19.62 17.59 -3.06
CA SER A 111 -19.80 16.23 -3.57
C SER A 111 -18.91 16.01 -4.79
N VAL A 112 -18.16 14.90 -4.80
CA VAL A 112 -17.23 14.58 -5.89
C VAL A 112 -17.53 13.18 -6.44
N TYR A 113 -17.61 13.09 -7.76
CA TYR A 113 -17.62 11.82 -8.46
C TYR A 113 -16.19 11.40 -8.82
N VAL A 114 -15.85 10.13 -8.57
CA VAL A 114 -14.59 9.53 -9.02
C VAL A 114 -14.87 8.18 -9.68
N GLU A 115 -14.13 7.90 -10.74
CA GLU A 115 -14.26 6.67 -11.50
C GLU A 115 -12.90 6.25 -12.04
N ALA A 116 -12.61 4.95 -11.97
CA ALA A 116 -11.53 4.35 -12.73
C ALA A 116 -11.99 4.08 -14.17
N GLY A 117 -11.68 5.00 -15.09
CA GLY A 117 -12.15 4.98 -16.49
C GLY A 117 -11.49 3.92 -17.38
N THR A 118 -11.46 2.65 -16.97
CA THR A 118 -10.82 1.55 -17.70
C THR A 118 -11.52 1.17 -19.00
N GLY A 119 -12.82 1.48 -19.14
CA GLY A 119 -13.63 1.22 -20.35
C GLY A 119 -13.71 2.40 -21.33
N GLY A 120 -13.06 3.53 -21.02
CA GLY A 120 -13.17 4.76 -21.81
C GLY A 120 -14.51 5.49 -21.61
N PRO A 121 -14.80 6.54 -22.41
CA PRO A 121 -15.93 7.46 -22.15
C PRO A 121 -17.33 6.84 -22.34
N ASN A 122 -17.43 5.65 -22.94
CA ASN A 122 -18.70 5.00 -23.26
C ASN A 122 -19.14 3.97 -22.20
N GLU A 123 -18.32 3.71 -21.17
CA GLU A 123 -18.57 2.69 -20.17
C GLU A 123 -18.21 3.20 -18.78
N TYR A 124 -19.15 3.09 -17.83
CA TYR A 124 -18.88 3.41 -16.43
C TYR A 124 -17.91 2.40 -15.82
N GLY A 125 -16.78 2.90 -15.35
CA GLY A 125 -15.82 2.17 -14.55
C GLY A 125 -16.19 2.06 -13.07
N LYS A 126 -15.25 1.55 -12.28
CA LYS A 126 -15.42 1.39 -10.84
C LYS A 126 -15.40 2.75 -10.14
N SER A 127 -16.42 3.03 -9.34
CA SER A 127 -16.42 4.12 -8.36
C SER A 127 -16.15 3.60 -6.94
N TYR A 128 -15.93 4.49 -5.98
CA TYR A 128 -15.41 4.15 -4.66
C TYR A 128 -16.17 4.88 -3.55
N SER A 129 -16.52 4.15 -2.48
CA SER A 129 -17.24 4.71 -1.32
C SER A 129 -16.27 5.20 -0.24
N THR A 130 -15.93 4.35 0.74
CA THR A 130 -15.08 4.70 1.89
C THR A 130 -13.70 4.06 1.84
N THR A 131 -13.35 3.43 0.72
CA THR A 131 -12.05 2.75 0.51
C THR A 131 -11.35 3.32 -0.71
N MET A 132 -10.03 3.08 -0.83
CA MET A 132 -9.24 3.46 -2.00
C MET A 132 -9.38 4.97 -2.31
N TRP A 133 -9.89 5.34 -3.49
CA TRP A 133 -10.08 6.73 -3.90
C TRP A 133 -11.11 7.46 -3.06
N GLY A 134 -12.16 6.78 -2.58
CA GLY A 134 -13.19 7.40 -1.75
C GLY A 134 -12.65 7.88 -0.40
N ASN A 135 -11.75 7.11 0.22
CA ASN A 135 -11.06 7.54 1.43
C ASN A 135 -10.14 8.74 1.19
N LEU A 136 -9.44 8.77 0.03
CA LEU A 136 -8.60 9.90 -0.36
C LEU A 136 -9.42 11.17 -0.61
N LEU A 137 -10.60 11.06 -1.23
CA LEU A 137 -11.53 12.16 -1.42
C LEU A 137 -12.01 12.73 -0.07
N LYS A 138 -12.38 11.87 0.88
CA LYS A 138 -12.73 12.31 2.24
C LYS A 138 -11.58 13.02 2.93
N MET A 139 -10.35 12.50 2.83
CA MET A 139 -9.16 13.16 3.36
C MET A 139 -8.89 14.53 2.70
N ALA A 140 -9.24 14.68 1.41
CA ALA A 140 -9.18 15.93 0.67
C ALA A 140 -10.35 16.89 0.97
N GLY A 141 -11.32 16.48 1.79
CA GLY A 141 -12.45 17.32 2.22
C GLY A 141 -13.67 17.28 1.29
N ALA A 142 -13.80 16.23 0.47
CA ALA A 142 -14.98 15.97 -0.34
C ALA A 142 -15.97 15.03 0.39
N ASP A 143 -17.22 15.06 -0.08
CA ASP A 143 -18.27 14.09 0.24
C ASP A 143 -18.49 13.12 -0.93
#